data_AF-A0A376W8L3-F1
#
_entry.id   AF-A0A376W8L3-F1
#
_cell.length_a   1.000
_cell.length_b   1.000
_cell.length_c   1.000
_cell.angle_alpha   90.00
_cell.angle_beta   90.00
_cell.angle_gamma   90.00
#
_symmetry.space_group_name_H-M   'P 1'
#
loop_
_entity.id
_entity.type
_entity.pdbx_description
1 polymer ?
#
loop_
_entity_poly.entity_id
_entity_poly.type
_entity_poly.pdbx_seq_one_letter_code
_entity_poly.pdbx_strand_id
1 'polypeptide(L)' 'MTGETGEAIDDLRNIAQLGYDEDEDQEELEMSLEEIIEYVRVAALLCHDTFTHPQPTAPEVQKPTLH' A
#
# COMPACT_ATOMS: atom_id res chain seq x y z
N MET A 1 -10.72 -8.79 1.09
CA MET A 1 -9.94 -9.11 -0.13
C MET A 1 -9.13 -10.36 0.17
N THR A 2 -8.70 -11.13 -0.84
CA THR A 2 -7.82 -12.29 -0.63
C THR A 2 -6.47 -12.01 -1.27
N GLY A 3 -5.37 -12.33 -0.58
CA GLY A 3 -3.99 -12.09 -1.02
C GLY A 3 -3.29 -10.97 -0.25
N GLU A 4 -2.01 -10.78 -0.54
CA GLU A 4 -1.09 -9.88 0.19
C GLU A 4 -1.61 -8.44 0.32
N THR A 5 -2.19 -7.88 -0.74
CA THR A 5 -2.79 -6.53 -0.70
C THR A 5 -4.00 -6.45 0.24
N GLY A 6 -4.76 -7.54 0.37
CA GLY A 6 -5.89 -7.60 1.30
C GLY A 6 -5.43 -7.60 2.75
N GLU A 7 -4.39 -8.37 3.06
CA GLU A 7 -3.76 -8.42 4.38
C GLU A 7 -3.14 -7.06 4.74
N ALA A 8 -2.42 -6.43 3.80
CA ALA A 8 -1.88 -5.09 4.00
C ALA A 8 -2.95 -4.04 4.32
N ILE A 9 -4.14 -4.12 3.70
CA ILE A 9 -5.26 -3.22 4.00
C ILE A 9 -5.84 -3.48 5.40
N ASP A 10 -5.97 -4.75 5.79
CA ASP A 10 -6.44 -5.12 7.13
C ASP A 10 -5.43 -4.67 8.21
N ASP A 11 -4.14 -4.81 7.94
CA ASP A 11 -3.06 -4.33 8.81
C ASP A 11 -3.07 -2.80 8.93
N LEU A 12 -3.23 -2.07 7.82
CA LEU A 12 -3.36 -0.60 7.85
C LEU A 12 -4.57 -0.16 8.68
N ARG A 13 -5.69 -0.91 8.64
CA ARG A 13 -6.84 -0.65 9.51
C ARG A 13 -6.49 -0.87 10.98
N ASN A 14 -5.73 -1.91 11.30
CA ASN A 14 -5.28 -2.17 12.68
C ASN A 14 -4.30 -1.07 13.15
N ILE A 15 -3.36 -0.66 12.30
CA ILE A 15 -2.40 0.43 12.57
C ILE A 15 -3.13 1.75 12.86
N ALA A 16 -4.18 2.08 12.09
CA ALA A 16 -4.98 3.28 12.30
C ALA A 16 -5.75 3.29 13.64
N GLN A 17 -5.81 2.16 14.35
CA GLN A 17 -6.43 2.00 15.65
C GLN A 17 -5.41 1.79 16.77
N LEU A 18 -4.11 1.86 16.48
CA LEU A 18 -3.08 1.83 17.51
C LEU A 18 -3.21 3.06 18.41
N GLY A 19 -3.18 2.80 19.71
CA GLY A 19 -2.96 3.80 20.74
C GLY A 19 -1.56 3.62 21.31
N TYR A 20 -1.03 4.70 21.89
CA TYR A 20 0.23 4.68 22.61
C TYR A 20 -0.04 4.83 24.10
N ASP A 21 0.74 4.15 24.93
CA ASP A 21 0.72 4.34 26.38
C ASP A 21 1.72 5.45 26.74
N GLU A 22 1.32 6.41 27.58
CA GLU A 22 2.19 7.51 27.99
C GLU A 22 3.33 7.04 28.91
N ASP A 23 3.19 5.85 29.49
CA ASP A 23 4.19 5.22 30.35
C ASP A 23 5.19 4.32 29.56
N GLU A 24 5.03 4.18 28.23
CA GLU A 24 5.99 3.45 27.38
C GLU A 24 7.33 4.18 27.22
N ASP A 25 8.40 3.40 27.00
CA ASP A 25 9.72 3.97 26.75
C ASP A 25 9.75 4.70 25.40
N GLN A 26 10.14 5.97 25.43
CA GLN A 26 10.12 6.83 24.26
C GLN A 26 11.08 6.36 23.14
N GLU A 27 12.26 5.83 23.49
CA GLU A 27 13.21 5.36 22.48
C GLU A 27 12.69 4.10 21.78
N GLU A 28 12.08 3.18 22.53
CA GLU A 28 11.43 1.98 21.98
C GLU A 28 10.23 2.34 21.08
N LEU A 29 9.45 3.33 21.51
CA LEU A 29 8.31 3.83 20.76
C LEU A 29 8.72 4.49 19.44
N GLU A 30 9.77 5.31 19.46
CA GLU A 30 10.34 5.95 18.27
C GLU A 30 10.87 4.91 17.27
N MET A 31 11.55 3.86 17.76
CA MET A 31 12.01 2.75 16.92
C MET A 31 10.83 2.01 16.26
N SER A 32 9.82 1.66 17.06
CA SER A 32 8.62 0.95 16.57
C SER A 32 7.84 1.79 15.57
N LEU A 33 7.78 3.12 15.77
CA LEU A 33 7.13 4.04 14.85
C LEU A 33 7.83 4.06 13.49
N GLU A 34 9.16 4.07 13.45
CA GLU A 34 9.91 4.05 12.18
C GLU A 34 9.60 2.76 11.39
N GLU A 35 9.50 1.61 12.07
CA GLU A 35 9.11 0.35 11.44
C GLU A 35 7.69 0.39 10.85
N ILE A 36 6.72 0.95 11.59
CA ILE A 36 5.35 1.12 11.10
C ILE A 36 5.31 2.04 9.88
N ILE A 37 6.08 3.14 9.91
CA ILE A 37 6.15 4.08 8.80
C ILE A 37 6.69 3.37 7.54
N GLU A 38 7.75 2.57 7.67
CA GLU A 38 8.28 1.81 6.54
C GLU A 38 7.27 0.77 6.02
N TYR A 39 6.58 0.07 6.91
CA TYR A 39 5.51 -0.86 6.51
C TYR A 39 4.41 -0.14 5.72
N VAL A 40 3.93 1.02 6.21
CA VAL A 40 2.89 1.82 5.53
C VAL A 40 3.34 2.25 4.13
N ARG A 41 4.61 2.63 3.95
CA ARG A 41 5.17 2.98 2.63
C ARG A 41 5.12 1.78 1.68
N VAL A 42 5.55 0.60 2.13
CA VAL A 42 5.52 -0.63 1.32
C VAL A 42 4.08 -1.03 0.99
N ALA A 43 3.18 -1.01 1.97
CA ALA A 43 1.75 -1.29 1.77
C ALA A 43 1.10 -0.34 0.76
N ALA A 44 1.48 0.95 0.78
CA ALA A 44 1.01 1.93 -0.20
C ALA A 44 1.49 1.62 -1.62
N LEU A 45 2.75 1.22 -1.79
CA LEU A 45 3.28 0.77 -3.09
C LEU A 45 2.58 -0.49 -3.59
N LEU A 46 2.36 -1.47 -2.70
CA LEU A 46 1.63 -2.70 -3.02
C LEU A 46 0.18 -2.42 -3.46
N CYS A 47 -0.51 -1.53 -2.75
CA CYS A 47 -1.85 -1.09 -3.12
C CYS A 47 -1.83 -0.38 -4.48
N HIS A 48 -0.87 0.52 -4.70
CA HIS A 48 -0.74 1.22 -5.97
C HIS A 48 -0.53 0.23 -7.14
N ASP A 49 0.39 -0.73 -7.01
CA ASP A 49 0.63 -1.75 -8.04
C ASP A 49 -0.61 -2.61 -8.32
N THR A 50 -1.37 -2.95 -7.28
CA THR A 50 -2.58 -3.77 -7.41
C THR A 50 -3.74 -3.04 -8.08
N PHE A 51 -3.94 -1.75 -7.76
CA PHE A 51 -5.14 -1.01 -8.19
C PHE A 51 -4.91 -0.10 -9.40
N THR A 52 -3.67 0.28 -9.68
CA THR A 52 -3.35 1.10 -10.84
C THR A 52 -3.12 0.21 -12.06
N HIS A 53 -4.09 0.21 -12.98
CA HIS A 53 -3.85 -0.36 -14.31
C HIS A 53 -3.11 0.67 -15.17
N PRO A 54 -1.92 0.36 -15.70
CA PRO A 54 -1.24 1.28 -16.61
C PRO A 54 -2.12 1.49 -17.84
N GLN A 55 -2.48 2.74 -18.11
CA GLN A 55 -3.18 3.07 -19.33
C GLN A 55 -2.23 2.80 -20.51
N PRO A 56 -2.66 2.08 -21.56
CA PRO A 56 -1.83 1.90 -22.75
C PRO A 56 -1.46 3.28 -23.31
N THR A 57 -0.19 3.64 -23.24
CA THR A 57 0.31 4.93 -23.75
C THR A 57 0.56 4.90 -25.26
N ALA A 58 0.45 3.72 -25.88
CA ALA A 58 0.49 3.58 -27.32
C ALA A 58 -0.89 3.89 -27.92
N PRO A 59 -1.01 4.83 -28.88
CA PRO A 59 -2.24 4.99 -29.64
C PRO A 59 -2.53 3.67 -30.36
N GLU A 60 -3.76 3.17 -30.20
CA GLU A 60 -4.21 1.96 -30.87
C GLU A 60 -4.17 2.20 -32.39
N VAL A 61 -3.15 1.65 -33.06
CA VAL A 61 -3.04 1.75 -34.51
C VAL A 61 -4.13 0.88 -35.12
N GLN A 62 -5.28 1.47 -35.43
CA GLN A 62 -6.34 0.81 -36.20
C GLN A 62 -5.77 0.46 -37.58
N LYS A 63 -5.32 -0.79 -37.74
CA LYS A 63 -4.96 -1.32 -39.05
C LYS A 63 -6.23 -1.38 -39.89
N PRO A 64 -6.23 -0.86 -41.13
CA PRO A 64 -7.41 -0.94 -41.99
C PRO A 64 -7.76 -2.40 -42.24
N THR A 65 -8.97 -2.79 -41.85
CA THR A 65 -9.54 -4.09 -42.21
C THR A 65 -9.77 -4.09 -43.72
N LEU A 66 -9.17 -5.06 -44.43
CA LEU A 66 -9.46 -5.27 -45.84
C LEU A 66 -10.90 -5.80 -45.98
N HIS A 67 -11.73 -5.06 -46.72
CA HIS A 67 -13.02 -5.53 -47.24
C HIS A 67 -12.84 -6.08 -48.66
#